data_AF-A0A2V2RTK0-F1
#
_entry.id   AF-A0A2V2RTK0-F1
#
_cell.length_a   1.000
_cell.length_b   1.000
_cell.length_c   1.000
_cell.angle_alpha   90.00
_cell.angle_beta   90.00
_cell.angle_gamma   90.00
#
_symmetry.space_group_name_H-M   'P 1'
#
loop_
_entity.id
_entity.type
_entity.pdbx_description
1 polymer ?
#
loop_
_entity_poly.entity_id
_entity_poly.type
_entity_poly.pdbx_seq_one_letter_code
_entity_poly.pdbx_strand_id
1 'polypeptide(L)'
;MTALEAKWSPAKHLILGEDPQLRLYAEAAVWLKKIEMFRKSEDERLFSQDPTPEDLAVHKSLLQRLIADGAHLLSLAEQVGLPENVEGITSGSVAATVDLLRADYRGWHEPMSPEKRERILKQAFPDGAQPVH
;
A
#
# COMPACT_ATOMS: atom_id res chain seq x y z
N MET A 1 -14.09 -16.68 19.20
CA MET A 1 -13.53 -15.78 20.23
C MET A 1 -12.77 -16.57 21.28
N THR A 2 -11.48 -16.30 21.44
CA THR A 2 -10.64 -16.94 22.46
C THR A 2 -10.76 -16.22 23.81
N ALA A 3 -10.40 -16.90 24.90
CA ALA A 3 -10.42 -16.31 26.25
C ALA A 3 -9.47 -15.10 26.41
N LEU A 4 -8.46 -14.99 25.53
CA LEU A 4 -7.57 -13.84 25.47
C LEU A 4 -8.27 -12.63 24.83
N GLU A 5 -8.95 -12.81 23.69
CA GLU A 5 -9.70 -11.74 23.02
C GLU A 5 -10.78 -11.12 23.91
N ALA A 6 -11.45 -11.94 24.73
CA ALA A 6 -12.47 -11.46 25.66
C ALA A 6 -11.91 -10.48 26.72
N LYS A 7 -10.64 -10.66 27.15
CA LYS A 7 -10.01 -9.76 28.13
C LYS A 7 -9.67 -8.37 27.57
N TRP A 8 -9.52 -8.26 26.25
CA TRP A 8 -9.19 -6.99 25.57
C TRP A 8 -10.42 -6.26 25.02
N SER A 9 -11.63 -6.82 25.17
CA SER A 9 -12.87 -6.21 24.67
C SER A 9 -13.11 -4.78 25.18
N PRO A 10 -12.86 -4.44 26.47
CA PRO A 10 -13.01 -3.07 26.95
C PRO A 10 -12.05 -2.08 26.27
N ALA A 11 -10.80 -2.50 26.04
CA ALA A 11 -9.81 -1.68 25.32
C ALA A 11 -10.20 -1.50 23.85
N LYS A 12 -10.75 -2.54 23.20
CA LYS A 12 -11.28 -2.43 21.82
C LYS A 12 -12.39 -1.38 21.73
N HIS A 13 -13.34 -1.37 22.67
CA HIS A 13 -14.40 -0.36 22.67
C HIS A 13 -13.88 1.04 22.99
N LEU A 14 -12.90 1.18 23.90
CA LEU A 14 -12.28 2.47 24.20
C LEU A 14 -11.50 3.04 23.00
N ILE A 15 -10.80 2.17 22.27
CA ILE A 15 -9.96 2.55 21.13
C ILE A 15 -10.81 2.81 19.88
N LEU A 16 -11.83 1.98 19.62
CA LEU A 16 -12.63 2.03 18.40
C LEU A 16 -13.93 2.85 18.53
N GLY A 17 -14.37 3.16 19.74
CA GLY A 17 -15.60 3.90 20.01
C GLY A 17 -16.87 3.02 19.99
N GLU A 18 -18.02 3.67 20.10
CA GLU A 18 -19.34 2.99 20.17
C GLU A 18 -19.74 2.33 18.85
N ASP A 19 -19.25 2.84 17.72
CA ASP A 19 -19.42 2.22 16.39
C ASP A 19 -18.05 1.99 15.72
N PRO A 20 -17.38 0.85 16.01
CA PRO A 20 -16.10 0.48 15.43
C PRO A 20 -16.11 0.38 13.91
N GLN A 21 -17.26 0.02 13.31
CA GLN A 21 -17.38 -0.17 11.87
C GLN A 21 -17.45 1.17 11.15
N LEU A 22 -18.24 2.11 11.69
CA LEU A 22 -18.31 3.48 11.17
C LEU A 22 -16.95 4.18 11.29
N ARG A 23 -16.23 3.97 12.40
CA ARG A 23 -14.90 4.52 12.56
C ARG A 23 -13.91 3.94 11.55
N LEU A 24 -13.92 2.61 11.38
CA LEU A 24 -13.05 1.95 10.42
C LEU A 24 -13.35 2.42 8.98
N TYR A 25 -14.63 2.60 8.64
CA TYR A 25 -15.05 3.21 7.38
C TYR A 25 -14.42 4.61 7.20
N ALA A 26 -14.52 5.46 8.22
CA ALA A 26 -14.00 6.83 8.14
C ALA A 26 -12.47 6.83 7.97
N GLU A 27 -11.76 5.95 8.67
CA GLU A 27 -10.32 5.79 8.53
C GLU A 27 -9.93 5.27 7.14
N ALA A 28 -10.68 4.32 6.58
CA ALA A 28 -10.48 3.83 5.22
C ALA A 28 -10.72 4.92 4.15
N ALA A 29 -11.79 5.71 4.28
CA ALA A 29 -12.08 6.82 3.38
C ALA A 29 -10.98 7.89 3.41
N VAL A 30 -10.51 8.27 4.61
CA VAL A 30 -9.38 9.19 4.78
C VAL A 30 -8.12 8.61 4.16
N TRP A 31 -7.85 7.32 4.33
CA TRP A 31 -6.69 6.66 3.75
C TRP A 31 -6.72 6.67 2.20
N LEU A 32 -7.86 6.36 1.59
CA LEU A 32 -8.03 6.49 0.14
C LEU A 32 -7.81 7.94 -0.32
N LYS A 33 -8.31 8.92 0.42
CA LYS A 33 -8.09 10.32 0.08
C LYS A 33 -6.61 10.73 0.14
N LYS A 34 -5.85 10.20 1.12
CA LYS A 34 -4.40 10.39 1.18
C LYS A 34 -3.71 9.78 -0.05
N ILE A 35 -4.13 8.60 -0.50
CA ILE A 35 -3.59 7.97 -1.71
C ILE A 35 -3.87 8.86 -2.94
N GLU A 36 -5.09 9.34 -3.13
CA GLU A 36 -5.41 10.25 -4.25
C GLU A 36 -4.50 11.48 -4.29
N MET A 37 -4.30 12.13 -3.14
CA MET A 37 -3.41 13.31 -3.04
C MET A 37 -1.95 12.96 -3.29
N PHE A 38 -1.53 11.79 -2.82
CA PHE A 38 -0.19 11.27 -3.07
C PHE A 38 0.05 11.00 -4.56
N ARG A 39 -0.88 10.34 -5.25
CA ARG A 39 -0.78 10.09 -6.71
C ARG A 39 -0.72 11.37 -7.53
N LYS A 40 -1.55 12.36 -7.19
CA LYS A 40 -1.47 13.68 -7.82
C LYS A 40 -0.10 14.33 -7.62
N SER A 41 0.51 14.14 -6.46
CA SER A 41 1.85 14.66 -6.17
C SER A 41 2.94 13.91 -6.95
N GLU A 42 2.76 12.60 -7.19
CA GLU A 42 3.64 11.82 -8.09
C GLU A 42 3.57 12.34 -9.53
N ASP A 43 2.36 12.62 -10.04
CA ASP A 43 2.17 13.23 -11.37
C ASP A 43 2.94 14.54 -11.53
N GLU A 44 2.85 15.41 -10.52
CA GLU A 44 3.47 16.74 -10.54
C GLU A 44 5.00 16.69 -10.37
N ARG A 45 5.53 15.77 -9.56
CA ARG A 45 6.94 15.80 -9.10
C ARG A 45 7.82 14.65 -9.57
N LEU A 46 7.25 13.48 -9.87
CA LEU A 46 8.02 12.31 -10.27
C LEU A 46 7.86 11.99 -11.76
N PHE A 47 6.71 12.29 -12.35
CA PHE A 47 6.43 11.95 -13.75
C PHE A 47 6.59 13.15 -14.70
N SER A 48 6.20 14.36 -14.28
CA SER A 48 6.30 15.56 -15.13
C SER A 48 7.71 16.16 -15.21
N GLN A 49 8.61 15.75 -14.31
CA GLN A 49 9.96 16.30 -14.16
C GLN A 49 10.91 15.19 -13.69
N ASP A 50 12.22 15.39 -13.86
CA ASP A 50 13.22 14.51 -13.25
C ASP A 50 13.23 14.72 -11.73
N PRO A 51 12.91 13.69 -10.92
CA PRO A 51 12.78 13.85 -9.48
C PRO A 51 14.14 14.07 -8.81
N THR A 52 14.20 15.01 -7.87
CA THR A 52 15.41 15.21 -7.07
C THR A 52 15.60 14.09 -6.05
N PRO A 53 16.80 13.90 -5.48
CA PRO A 53 17.01 12.95 -4.39
C PRO A 53 16.12 13.23 -3.17
N GLU A 54 15.79 14.50 -2.92
CA GLU A 54 14.87 14.89 -1.85
C GLU A 54 13.44 14.46 -2.15
N ASP A 55 12.96 14.69 -3.38
CA ASP A 55 11.63 14.22 -3.82
C ASP A 55 11.52 12.70 -3.69
N LEU A 56 12.56 11.95 -4.08
CA LEU A 56 12.60 10.49 -3.93
C LEU A 56 12.57 10.05 -2.46
N ALA A 57 13.26 10.75 -1.56
CA ALA A 57 13.27 10.45 -0.13
C ALA A 57 11.89 10.70 0.51
N VAL A 58 11.25 11.83 0.17
CA VAL A 58 9.88 12.16 0.61
C VAL A 58 8.89 11.14 0.06
N HIS A 59 8.97 10.85 -1.24
CA HIS A 59 8.15 9.84 -1.91
C HIS A 59 8.24 8.49 -1.21
N LYS A 60 9.47 8.01 -0.92
CA LYS A 60 9.70 6.75 -0.20
C LYS A 60 9.01 6.71 1.15
N SER A 61 9.18 7.76 1.95
CA SER A 61 8.61 7.86 3.31
C SER A 61 7.08 7.86 3.29
N LEU A 62 6.48 8.66 2.39
CA LEU A 62 5.02 8.73 2.25
C LEU A 62 4.45 7.41 1.76
N LEU A 63 5.08 6.76 0.77
CA LEU A 63 4.63 5.46 0.26
C LEU A 63 4.67 4.38 1.34
N GLN A 64 5.75 4.31 2.12
CA GLN A 64 5.85 3.39 3.27
C GLN A 64 4.74 3.65 4.30
N ARG A 65 4.44 4.93 4.58
CA ARG A 65 3.36 5.29 5.49
C ARG A 65 1.99 4.84 4.99
N LEU A 66 1.71 5.02 3.70
CA LEU A 66 0.45 4.57 3.10
C LEU A 66 0.28 3.05 3.15
N ILE A 67 1.36 2.30 2.91
CA ILE A 67 1.37 0.84 3.06
C ILE A 67 1.09 0.43 4.51
N ALA A 68 1.71 1.10 5.47
CA ALA A 68 1.53 0.80 6.89
C ALA A 68 0.10 1.13 7.37
N ASP A 69 -0.43 2.30 6.99
CA ASP A 69 -1.81 2.70 7.29
C ASP A 69 -2.81 1.67 6.69
N GLY A 70 -2.60 1.23 5.45
CA GLY A 70 -3.46 0.22 4.80
C GLY A 70 -3.38 -1.16 5.45
N ALA A 71 -2.18 -1.62 5.84
CA ALA A 71 -2.00 -2.87 6.57
C ALA A 71 -2.68 -2.83 7.95
N HIS A 72 -2.66 -1.66 8.61
CA HIS A 72 -3.38 -1.46 9.87
C HIS A 72 -4.89 -1.56 9.67
N LEU A 73 -5.44 -0.92 8.63
CA LEU A 73 -6.87 -1.02 8.29
C LEU A 73 -7.32 -2.45 8.05
N LEU A 74 -6.53 -3.26 7.34
CA LEU A 74 -6.82 -4.68 7.14
C LEU A 74 -6.85 -5.45 8.46
N SER A 75 -5.88 -5.21 9.34
CA SER A 75 -5.84 -5.83 10.66
C SER A 75 -7.04 -5.44 11.55
N LEU A 76 -7.55 -4.21 11.42
CA LEU A 76 -8.78 -3.80 12.09
C LEU A 76 -10.01 -4.46 11.45
N ALA A 77 -10.08 -4.50 10.12
CA ALA A 77 -11.17 -5.13 9.38
C ALA A 77 -11.33 -6.63 9.73
N GLU A 78 -10.24 -7.35 9.94
CA GLU A 78 -10.26 -8.74 10.41
C GLU A 78 -10.91 -8.89 11.80
N GLN A 79 -10.83 -7.87 12.65
CA GLN A 79 -11.32 -7.92 14.03
C GLN A 79 -12.77 -7.48 14.19
N VAL A 80 -13.22 -6.50 13.42
CA VAL A 80 -14.56 -5.89 13.57
C VAL A 80 -15.44 -6.00 12.33
N GLY A 81 -14.90 -6.53 11.23
CA GLY A 81 -15.52 -6.49 9.92
C GLY A 81 -15.45 -5.10 9.30
N LEU A 82 -15.29 -5.05 7.98
CA LEU A 82 -15.52 -3.83 7.21
C LEU A 82 -16.85 -4.01 6.49
N PRO A 83 -17.90 -3.24 6.83
CA PRO A 83 -19.15 -3.31 6.07
C PRO A 83 -18.90 -2.84 4.63
N GLU A 84 -19.48 -3.54 3.67
CA GLU A 84 -19.62 -3.04 2.30
C GLU A 84 -20.38 -1.72 2.35
N ASN A 85 -19.72 -0.65 1.95
CA ASN A 85 -20.31 0.68 1.97
C ASN A 85 -20.87 1.07 0.60
N VAL A 86 -21.66 2.15 0.57
CA VAL A 86 -22.22 2.73 -0.66
C VAL A 86 -21.16 3.24 -1.65
N GLU A 87 -19.91 3.41 -1.21
CA GLU A 87 -18.76 3.80 -2.06
C GLU A 87 -17.97 2.57 -2.59
N GLY A 88 -18.38 1.34 -2.27
CA GLY A 88 -17.71 0.11 -2.70
C GLY A 88 -16.36 -0.17 -2.02
N ILE A 89 -16.05 0.47 -0.89
CA ILE A 89 -14.83 0.17 -0.11
C ILE A 89 -15.04 -1.18 0.59
N THR A 90 -14.20 -2.15 0.23
CA THR A 90 -14.20 -3.50 0.78
C THR A 90 -12.83 -3.82 1.33
N SER A 91 -12.73 -4.80 2.24
CA SER A 91 -11.44 -5.31 2.68
C SER A 91 -10.59 -5.80 1.50
N GLY A 92 -11.23 -6.37 0.48
CA GLY A 92 -10.59 -6.77 -0.77
C GLY A 92 -10.00 -5.59 -1.56
N SER A 93 -10.74 -4.47 -1.67
CA SER A 93 -10.22 -3.29 -2.38
C SER A 93 -9.08 -2.61 -1.62
N VAL A 94 -9.13 -2.59 -0.28
CA VAL A 94 -8.02 -2.13 0.57
C VAL A 94 -6.78 -3.03 0.36
N ALA A 95 -6.96 -4.36 0.39
CA ALA A 95 -5.87 -5.31 0.19
C ALA A 95 -5.20 -5.16 -1.17
N ALA A 96 -6.00 -5.09 -2.24
CA ALA A 96 -5.49 -4.86 -3.59
C ALA A 96 -4.72 -3.55 -3.70
N THR A 97 -5.21 -2.48 -3.07
CA THR A 97 -4.55 -1.17 -3.07
C THR A 97 -3.22 -1.21 -2.31
N VAL A 98 -3.14 -1.91 -1.19
CA VAL A 98 -1.88 -2.11 -0.45
C VAL A 98 -0.86 -2.88 -1.30
N ASP A 99 -1.29 -3.90 -2.02
CA ASP A 99 -0.39 -4.68 -2.88
C ASP A 99 0.12 -3.87 -4.08
N LEU A 100 -0.71 -3.00 -4.64
CA LEU A 100 -0.28 -2.01 -5.65
C LEU A 100 0.77 -1.05 -5.08
N LEU A 101 0.53 -0.44 -3.91
CA LEU A 101 1.50 0.45 -3.27
C LEU A 101 2.84 -0.26 -2.98
N ARG A 102 2.80 -1.53 -2.57
CA ARG A 102 4.00 -2.36 -2.38
C ARG A 102 4.72 -2.65 -3.69
N ALA A 103 3.99 -2.86 -4.78
CA ALA A 103 4.57 -3.04 -6.10
C ALA A 103 5.29 -1.76 -6.56
N ASP A 104 4.66 -0.60 -6.39
CA ASP A 104 5.26 0.70 -6.70
C ASP A 104 6.50 0.96 -5.85
N TYR A 105 6.45 0.64 -4.55
CA TYR A 105 7.59 0.79 -3.66
C TYR A 105 8.79 -0.02 -4.16
N ARG A 106 8.58 -1.28 -4.55
CA ARG A 106 9.63 -2.12 -5.12
C ARG A 106 10.15 -1.55 -6.45
N GLY A 107 9.24 -1.08 -7.31
CA GLY A 107 9.59 -0.51 -8.60
C GLY A 107 10.49 0.72 -8.48
N TRP A 108 10.20 1.61 -7.53
CA TRP A 108 10.91 2.87 -7.35
C TRP A 108 12.13 2.79 -6.42
N HIS A 109 12.02 2.06 -5.32
CA HIS A 109 12.95 2.17 -4.18
C HIS A 109 13.76 0.91 -3.89
N GLU A 110 13.43 -0.20 -4.53
CA GLU A 110 14.19 -1.45 -4.45
C GLU A 110 14.54 -1.97 -5.85
N PRO A 111 15.25 -1.16 -6.67
CA PRO A 111 15.58 -1.56 -8.02
C PRO A 111 16.37 -2.86 -8.01
N MET A 112 16.04 -3.73 -8.95
CA MET A 112 16.74 -4.99 -9.13
C MET A 112 18.21 -4.73 -9.45
N SER A 113 19.13 -5.44 -8.77
CA SER A 113 20.55 -5.31 -9.07
C SER A 113 20.85 -5.69 -10.52
N PRO A 114 21.84 -5.06 -11.18
CA PRO A 114 22.20 -5.36 -12.56
C PRO A 114 22.50 -6.85 -12.79
N GLU A 115 23.16 -7.49 -11.84
CA GLU A 115 23.55 -8.91 -11.91
C GLU A 115 22.31 -9.81 -11.85
N LYS A 116 21.35 -9.46 -10.99
CA LYS A 116 20.09 -10.19 -10.87
C LYS A 116 19.25 -10.01 -12.14
N ARG A 117 19.23 -8.80 -12.71
CA ARG A 117 18.56 -8.49 -13.98
C ARG A 117 19.16 -9.30 -15.13
N GLU A 118 20.48 -9.27 -15.28
CA GLU A 118 21.18 -9.99 -16.35
C GLU A 118 20.96 -11.51 -16.25
N ARG A 119 21.00 -12.07 -15.03
CA ARG A 119 20.70 -13.48 -14.79
C ARG A 119 19.27 -13.85 -15.22
N ILE A 120 18.27 -13.03 -14.86
CA ILE A 120 16.88 -13.26 -15.25
C ILE A 120 16.72 -13.16 -16.78
N LEU A 121 17.35 -12.17 -17.41
CA LEU A 121 17.31 -12.01 -18.87
C LEU A 121 17.92 -13.22 -19.59
N LYS A 122 19.08 -13.73 -19.13
CA LYS A 122 19.69 -14.95 -19.69
C LYS A 122 18.84 -16.21 -19.49
N GLN A 123 18.07 -16.28 -18.40
CA GLN A 123 17.17 -17.41 -18.14
C GLN A 123 15.90 -17.34 -18.99
N ALA A 124 15.35 -16.14 -19.19
CA ALA A 124 14.13 -15.93 -19.98
C ALA A 124 14.40 -15.94 -21.49
N PHE A 125 15.59 -15.51 -21.91
CA PHE A 125 16.04 -15.43 -23.31
C PHE A 125 17.42 -16.08 -23.46
N PRO A 126 17.50 -17.43 -23.40
CA PRO A 126 18.78 -18.15 -23.49
C PRO A 126 19.48 -18.01 -24.84
N ASP A 127 18.72 -17.76 -25.91
CA ASP A 127 19.24 -17.50 -27.26
C ASP A 127 19.31 -15.99 -27.50
N GLY A 128 20.43 -15.37 -27.12
CA GLY A 128 20.62 -13.93 -27.24
C GLY A 128 20.31 -13.40 -28.64
N ALA A 129 19.59 -12.27 -28.70
CA ALA A 129 19.44 -11.47 -29.91
C ALA A 129 20.83 -11.26 -30.54
N GLN A 130 21.02 -11.79 -31.76
CA GLN A 130 22.18 -11.45 -32.56
C GLN A 130 22.22 -9.93 -32.76
N PRO A 131 23.37 -9.27 -32.55
CA PRO A 131 23.51 -7.88 -32.92
C PRO A 131 23.36 -7.79 -34.44
N VAL A 132 22.32 -7.09 -34.89
CA VAL A 132 22.22 -6.68 -36.29
C VAL A 132 23.26 -5.59 -36.48
N HIS A 133 24.32 -5.92 -37.21
CA HIS A 133 25.39 -5.00 -37.61
C HIS A 133 24.88 -3.89 -38.53
#